data_AF-A0A321LFI1-F1
#
_entry.id   AF-A0A321LFI1-F1
#
_cell.length_a   1.000
_cell.length_b   1.000
_cell.length_c   1.000
_cell.angle_alpha   90.00
_cell.angle_beta   90.00
_cell.angle_gamma   90.00
#
_symmetry.space_group_name_H-M   'P 1'
#
loop_
_entity.id
_entity.type
_entity.pdbx_description
1 polymer ?
#
loop_
_entity_poly.entity_id
_entity_poly.type
_entity_poly.pdbx_seq_one_letter_code
_entity_poly.pdbx_strand_id
1 'polypeptide(L)'
;MKDLITVHGFYVSLLEKQLGHAVPVPVGIGAAEQGQENSPEASYSLKLWLDLLDMAITPPMVRDALKRTSNIEAAHALLRYFVGKASGRAGDRDKIDCVSTYLFRNPAEDSPHKWGRPETDASYYYLSEAALAFEGEIYRALGDVHFDSIPAEHVQLLREFEYFHQELEEFRNFDQITDSAMVQRVRELKQSLGKSFYHPDSLAHIAVWNDVFGRKFDDLFHNATRQIKTFAENVQREGGSILTRVEGDITVKHLTELETQQEQILLEDYQNSQDQFRKVSKYKKAVDSKRTGRTTYAPIPPRTATPEAPRPAVAAPVIPQAAFVLQPLASAVPQASTPMQPPEPRPSPNQSQPEVLAVPPSQAVQNAVHEGKIHSTREMIKNHVRNTDAKLAHIVPVKKNKLVLSAAEVEAFRAEYHGEKSFRADYANVIMIMVAYLSRMIVEVDEYNQKATSAYLWKPHADALTYLLSTLERVNLEAEQVKRVAQGRGLQDKATALEVSMNKLKKYAQTVSQTLQAADQHYSS
;
A
#
# COMPACT_ATOMS: atom_id res chain seq x y z
N MET A 1 10.56 -15.74 36.93
CA MET A 1 10.70 -14.69 37.96
C MET A 1 11.42 -13.45 37.43
N LYS A 2 12.64 -13.58 36.89
CA LYS A 2 13.42 -12.46 36.32
C LYS A 2 12.61 -11.55 35.38
N ASP A 3 11.90 -12.12 34.39
CA ASP A 3 11.09 -11.32 33.46
C ASP A 3 10.00 -10.52 34.15
N LEU A 4 9.35 -11.08 35.18
CA LEU A 4 8.29 -10.38 35.93
C LEU A 4 8.87 -9.19 36.70
N ILE A 5 10.07 -9.33 37.28
CA ILE A 5 10.77 -8.24 37.95
C ILE A 5 11.15 -7.15 36.92
N THR A 6 11.64 -7.54 35.75
CA THR A 6 11.96 -6.60 34.67
C THR A 6 10.72 -5.83 34.19
N VAL A 7 9.60 -6.52 33.98
CA VAL A 7 8.33 -5.87 33.60
C VAL A 7 7.81 -4.97 34.72
N HIS A 8 7.94 -5.38 35.98
CA HIS A 8 7.54 -4.56 37.12
C HIS A 8 8.35 -3.26 37.19
N GLY A 9 9.68 -3.34 37.15
CA GLY A 9 10.54 -2.15 37.13
C GLY A 9 10.24 -1.24 35.94
N PHE A 10 9.94 -1.82 34.77
CA PHE A 10 9.50 -1.07 33.60
C PHE A 10 8.18 -0.32 33.89
N TYR A 11 7.14 -0.99 34.37
CA TYR A 11 5.84 -0.36 34.68
C TYR A 11 5.91 0.70 35.78
N VAL A 12 6.62 0.43 36.87
CA VAL A 12 6.83 1.41 37.94
C VAL A 12 7.49 2.67 37.37
N SER A 13 8.58 2.52 36.59
CA SER A 13 9.26 3.67 36.01
C SER A 13 8.38 4.51 35.08
N LEU A 14 7.48 3.87 34.33
CA LEU A 14 6.48 4.56 33.49
C LEU A 14 5.51 5.37 34.34
N LEU A 15 4.94 4.75 35.37
CA LEU A 15 3.92 5.36 36.21
C LEU A 15 4.50 6.49 37.05
N GLU A 16 5.68 6.33 37.64
CA GLU A 16 6.35 7.37 38.41
C GLU A 16 6.63 8.61 37.55
N LYS A 17 7.07 8.40 36.31
CA LYS A 17 7.27 9.49 35.35
C LYS A 17 5.97 10.23 35.04
N GLN A 18 4.86 9.50 34.90
CA GLN A 18 3.56 10.09 34.56
C GLN A 18 2.90 10.79 35.75
N LEU A 19 3.08 10.26 36.96
CA LEU A 19 2.48 10.76 38.20
C LEU A 19 3.32 11.86 38.86
N GLY A 20 4.62 11.93 38.57
CA GLY A 20 5.55 12.90 39.19
C GLY A 20 5.91 12.57 40.64
N HIS A 21 5.58 11.37 41.12
CA HIS A 21 5.91 10.87 42.45
C HIS A 21 6.12 9.35 42.43
N ALA A 22 6.74 8.81 43.49
CA ALA A 22 6.98 7.38 43.63
C ALA A 22 5.67 6.57 43.66
N VAL A 23 5.68 5.37 43.07
CA VAL A 23 4.55 4.44 43.13
C VAL A 23 4.72 3.53 44.35
N PRO A 24 3.75 3.46 45.27
CA PRO A 24 3.87 2.61 46.44
C PRO A 24 3.86 1.12 46.04
N VAL A 25 4.95 0.41 46.36
CA VAL A 25 5.10 -1.02 46.10
C VAL A 25 4.74 -1.80 47.37
N PRO A 26 3.84 -2.81 47.32
CA PRO A 26 3.53 -3.64 48.48
C PRO A 26 4.77 -4.35 49.03
N VAL A 27 4.90 -4.46 50.35
CA VAL A 27 6.10 -5.01 51.03
C VAL A 27 6.49 -6.40 50.52
N GLY A 28 5.52 -7.28 50.28
CA GLY A 28 5.76 -8.62 49.74
C GLY A 28 6.28 -8.65 48.29
N ILE A 29 6.09 -7.58 47.53
CA ILE A 29 6.64 -7.44 46.18
C ILE A 29 8.08 -6.92 46.24
N GLY A 30 8.37 -5.95 47.11
CA GLY A 30 9.72 -5.41 47.28
C GLY A 30 10.73 -6.46 47.77
N ALA A 31 10.31 -7.41 48.61
CA ALA A 31 11.16 -8.53 49.03
C ALA A 31 11.50 -9.50 47.88
N ALA A 32 10.56 -9.68 46.95
CA ALA A 32 10.72 -10.54 45.77
C ALA A 32 11.69 -9.92 44.74
N GLU A 33 11.72 -8.59 44.60
CA GLU A 33 12.70 -7.87 43.76
C GLU A 33 14.13 -7.97 44.29
N GLN A 34 14.30 -8.05 45.62
CA GLN A 34 15.61 -8.16 46.28
C GLN A 34 16.17 -9.59 46.28
N GLY A 35 15.49 -10.54 45.62
CA GLY A 35 15.94 -11.93 45.50
C GLY A 35 15.86 -12.73 46.80
N GLN A 36 15.16 -12.24 47.83
CA GLN A 36 15.07 -12.88 49.13
C GLN A 36 14.02 -14.01 49.17
N GLU A 37 13.01 -13.98 48.30
CA GLU A 37 11.97 -15.01 48.20
C GLU A 37 11.71 -15.42 46.74
N ASN A 38 12.43 -16.43 46.26
CA ASN A 38 12.17 -17.06 44.96
C ASN A 38 11.08 -18.15 45.10
N SER A 39 9.97 -17.81 45.75
CA SER A 39 8.86 -18.74 46.01
C SER A 39 7.78 -18.67 44.91
N PRO A 40 7.03 -19.76 44.68
CA PRO A 40 5.86 -19.74 43.79
C PRO A 40 4.81 -18.71 44.21
N GLU A 41 4.67 -18.48 45.52
CA GLU A 41 3.73 -17.51 46.09
C GLU A 41 4.15 -16.06 45.81
N ALA A 42 5.45 -15.76 45.89
CA ALA A 42 6.00 -14.45 45.52
C ALA A 42 5.81 -14.19 44.01
N SER A 43 6.04 -15.21 43.17
CA SER A 43 5.77 -15.14 41.72
C SER A 43 4.30 -14.89 41.42
N TYR A 44 3.39 -15.55 42.13
CA TYR A 44 1.95 -15.35 41.97
C TYR A 44 1.51 -13.95 42.41
N SER A 45 2.00 -13.49 43.57
CA SER A 45 1.71 -12.14 44.09
C SER A 45 2.20 -11.05 43.13
N LEU A 46 3.40 -11.22 42.57
CA LEU A 46 3.95 -10.32 41.56
C LEU A 46 3.12 -10.29 40.28
N LYS A 47 2.59 -11.43 39.81
CA LYS A 47 1.67 -11.46 38.66
C LYS A 47 0.39 -10.68 38.93
N LEU A 48 -0.23 -10.86 40.11
CA LEU A 48 -1.44 -10.12 40.48
C LEU A 48 -1.19 -8.61 40.55
N TRP A 49 -0.04 -8.22 41.10
CA TRP A 49 0.36 -6.82 41.15
C TRP A 49 0.61 -6.25 39.75
N LEU A 50 1.31 -6.99 38.89
CA LEU A 50 1.51 -6.63 37.49
C LEU A 50 0.19 -6.48 36.74
N ASP A 51 -0.78 -7.37 36.94
CA ASP A 51 -2.10 -7.27 36.34
C ASP A 51 -2.84 -5.99 36.75
N LEU A 52 -2.64 -5.53 37.98
CA LEU A 52 -3.18 -4.26 38.45
C LEU A 52 -2.47 -3.07 37.78
N LEU A 53 -1.13 -3.05 37.80
CA LEU A 53 -0.35 -1.98 37.17
C LEU A 53 -0.64 -1.89 35.67
N ASP A 54 -0.79 -3.03 35.00
CA ASP A 54 -1.06 -3.14 33.57
C ASP A 54 -2.34 -2.42 33.16
N MET A 55 -3.34 -2.27 34.05
CA MET A 55 -4.55 -1.50 33.77
C MET A 55 -4.30 0.01 33.67
N ALA A 56 -3.27 0.52 34.36
CA ALA A 56 -2.87 1.93 34.31
C ALA A 56 -1.87 2.21 33.17
N ILE A 57 -1.28 1.18 32.58
CA ILE A 57 -0.36 1.30 31.44
C ILE A 57 -1.14 1.29 30.13
N THR A 58 -0.92 2.29 29.29
CA THR A 58 -1.50 2.37 27.94
C THR A 58 -0.48 1.95 26.87
N PRO A 59 -0.91 1.44 25.70
CA PRO A 59 0.00 1.12 24.59
C PRO A 59 0.94 2.27 24.17
N PRO A 60 0.49 3.54 24.10
CA PRO A 60 1.36 4.69 23.79
C PRO A 60 2.48 4.87 24.80
N MET A 61 2.20 4.69 26.10
CA MET A 61 3.23 4.79 27.14
C MET A 61 4.32 3.73 26.94
N VAL A 62 3.93 2.49 26.62
CA VAL A 62 4.87 1.39 26.32
C VAL A 62 5.73 1.73 25.12
N ARG A 63 5.10 2.13 24.01
CA ARG A 63 5.77 2.50 22.75
C ARG A 63 6.80 3.61 22.97
N ASP A 64 6.42 4.68 23.67
CA ASP A 64 7.29 5.84 23.88
C ASP A 64 8.40 5.58 24.90
N ALA A 65 8.14 4.71 25.88
CA ALA A 65 9.19 4.26 26.79
C ALA A 65 10.22 3.41 26.05
N LEU A 66 9.81 2.42 25.27
CA LEU A 66 10.73 1.56 24.51
C LEU A 66 11.59 2.37 23.52
N LYS A 67 11.01 3.37 22.85
CA LYS A 67 11.75 4.30 21.98
C LYS A 67 12.85 5.09 22.71
N ARG A 68 12.65 5.41 23.99
CA ARG A 68 13.57 6.26 24.78
C ARG A 68 14.68 5.46 25.46
N THR A 69 14.35 4.31 26.02
CA THR A 69 15.28 3.55 26.87
C THR A 69 16.18 2.59 26.08
N SER A 70 15.84 2.31 24.81
CA SER A 70 16.56 1.38 23.92
C SER A 70 16.93 0.04 24.58
N ASN A 71 16.07 -0.47 25.47
CA ASN A 71 16.36 -1.65 26.28
C ASN A 71 15.70 -2.90 25.68
N ILE A 72 16.48 -3.65 24.91
CA ILE A 72 16.00 -4.87 24.24
C ILE A 72 15.61 -5.98 25.23
N GLU A 73 16.30 -6.10 26.36
CA GLU A 73 15.99 -7.12 27.38
C GLU A 73 14.63 -6.84 28.03
N ALA A 74 14.31 -5.56 28.29
CA ALA A 74 12.99 -5.17 28.76
C ALA A 74 11.90 -5.48 27.71
N ALA A 75 12.17 -5.26 26.43
CA ALA A 75 11.26 -5.62 25.36
C ALA A 75 11.05 -7.15 25.25
N HIS A 76 12.10 -7.96 25.40
CA HIS A 76 11.98 -9.43 25.48
C HIS A 76 11.19 -9.88 26.71
N ALA A 77 11.42 -9.29 27.88
CA ALA A 77 10.65 -9.59 29.09
C ALA A 77 9.15 -9.25 28.92
N LEU A 78 8.84 -8.11 28.30
CA LEU A 78 7.47 -7.73 27.94
C LEU A 78 6.84 -8.70 26.94
N LEU A 79 7.59 -9.11 25.91
CA LEU A 79 7.14 -10.10 24.93
C LEU A 79 6.75 -11.42 25.62
N ARG A 80 7.65 -11.99 26.44
CA ARG A 80 7.37 -13.21 27.22
C ARG A 80 6.18 -13.05 28.15
N TYR A 81 6.08 -11.89 28.82
CA TYR A 81 4.96 -11.59 29.72
C TYR A 81 3.63 -11.59 28.98
N PHE A 82 3.50 -10.87 27.86
CA PHE A 82 2.24 -10.80 27.11
C PHE A 82 1.88 -12.10 26.39
N VAL A 83 2.87 -12.82 25.84
CA VAL A 83 2.63 -14.15 25.25
C VAL A 83 2.20 -15.15 26.32
N GLY A 84 2.85 -15.16 27.49
CA GLY A 84 2.45 -16.02 28.60
C GLY A 84 1.09 -15.67 29.19
N LYS A 85 0.71 -14.39 29.15
CA LYS A 85 -0.62 -13.90 29.56
C LYS A 85 -1.71 -14.27 28.54
N ALA A 86 -1.40 -14.24 27.23
CA ALA A 86 -2.28 -14.56 26.10
C ALA A 86 -3.70 -13.99 26.24
N SER A 87 -3.80 -12.76 26.75
CA SER A 87 -5.07 -12.13 27.13
C SER A 87 -5.95 -11.79 25.93
N GLY A 88 -7.27 -11.92 26.09
CA GLY A 88 -8.22 -11.45 25.07
C GLY A 88 -8.44 -9.93 25.08
N ARG A 89 -7.84 -9.20 26.03
CA ARG A 89 -8.05 -7.74 26.18
C ARG A 89 -7.40 -6.99 25.03
N ALA A 90 -8.16 -6.09 24.41
CA ALA A 90 -7.67 -5.24 23.31
C ALA A 90 -6.41 -4.46 23.71
N GLY A 91 -6.37 -3.91 24.93
CA GLY A 91 -5.20 -3.17 25.42
C GLY A 91 -3.92 -4.01 25.52
N ASP A 92 -4.03 -5.30 25.84
CA ASP A 92 -2.86 -6.19 25.94
C ASP A 92 -2.35 -6.56 24.55
N ARG A 93 -3.27 -6.75 23.59
CA ARG A 93 -2.94 -6.95 22.17
C ARG A 93 -2.22 -5.74 21.58
N ASP A 94 -2.72 -4.53 21.84
CA ASP A 94 -2.11 -3.30 21.33
C ASP A 94 -0.71 -3.06 21.95
N LYS A 95 -0.50 -3.44 23.23
CA LYS A 95 0.82 -3.37 23.88
C LYS A 95 1.82 -4.36 23.29
N ILE A 96 1.46 -5.64 23.13
CA ILE A 96 2.37 -6.61 22.52
C ILE A 96 2.63 -6.28 21.05
N ASP A 97 1.66 -5.71 20.32
CA ASP A 97 1.84 -5.19 18.96
C ASP A 97 2.92 -4.10 18.91
N CYS A 98 2.92 -3.18 19.90
CA CYS A 98 3.98 -2.19 20.06
C CYS A 98 5.34 -2.82 20.37
N VAL A 99 5.37 -3.83 21.25
CA VAL A 99 6.60 -4.54 21.64
C VAL A 99 7.20 -5.31 20.46
N SER A 100 6.38 -6.08 19.72
CA SER A 100 6.84 -6.86 18.56
C SER A 100 7.36 -5.94 17.45
N THR A 101 6.64 -4.85 17.16
CA THR A 101 7.07 -3.84 16.18
C THR A 101 8.36 -3.15 16.62
N TYR A 102 8.55 -2.88 17.91
CA TYR A 102 9.78 -2.32 18.44
C TYR A 102 10.97 -3.29 18.25
N LEU A 103 10.79 -4.57 18.58
CA LEU A 103 11.82 -5.60 18.41
C LEU A 103 12.19 -5.79 16.93
N PHE A 104 11.21 -5.78 16.02
CA PHE A 104 11.48 -5.84 14.58
C PHE A 104 12.36 -4.68 14.09
N ARG A 105 12.11 -3.47 14.62
CA ARG A 105 12.85 -2.25 14.26
C ARG A 105 14.25 -2.20 14.86
N ASN A 106 14.49 -2.93 15.94
CA ASN A 106 15.75 -2.90 16.68
C ASN A 106 16.26 -4.34 16.85
N PRO A 107 16.79 -4.96 15.77
CA PRO A 107 17.34 -6.31 15.86
C PRO A 107 18.46 -6.37 16.89
N ALA A 108 18.47 -7.42 17.72
CA ALA A 108 19.56 -7.62 18.66
C ALA A 108 20.89 -7.83 17.91
N GLU A 109 21.98 -7.20 18.38
CA GLU A 109 23.29 -7.27 17.74
C GLU A 109 23.80 -8.71 17.65
N ASP A 110 23.49 -9.53 18.65
CA ASP A 110 23.84 -10.94 18.78
C ASP A 110 22.86 -11.89 18.08
N SER A 111 21.78 -11.38 17.48
CA SER A 111 20.78 -12.26 16.86
C SER A 111 21.39 -13.05 15.68
N PRO A 112 21.24 -14.39 15.66
CA PRO A 112 21.66 -15.23 14.54
C PRO A 112 20.73 -15.08 13.33
N HIS A 113 19.50 -14.60 13.53
CA HIS A 113 18.53 -14.36 12.49
C HIS A 113 18.64 -12.89 12.07
N LYS A 114 19.43 -12.60 11.04
CA LYS A 114 19.56 -11.23 10.53
C LYS A 114 18.45 -10.94 9.53
N TRP A 115 17.74 -9.83 9.71
CA TRP A 115 16.81 -9.29 8.73
C TRP A 115 17.12 -7.82 8.44
N GLY A 116 16.84 -7.40 7.21
CA GLY A 116 16.75 -6.00 6.84
C GLY A 116 15.34 -5.49 7.05
N ARG A 117 15.19 -4.17 7.23
CA ARG A 117 13.88 -3.51 7.11
C ARG A 117 13.60 -3.28 5.62
N PRO A 118 12.59 -3.93 5.01
CA PRO A 118 12.30 -3.77 3.59
C PRO A 118 11.98 -2.32 3.23
N GLU A 119 12.22 -1.91 1.98
CA GLU A 119 11.78 -0.60 1.49
C GLU A 119 10.24 -0.52 1.44
N THR A 120 9.67 0.69 1.40
CA THR A 120 8.20 0.87 1.45
C THR A 120 7.50 0.52 0.14
N ASP A 121 8.27 0.29 -0.92
CA ASP A 121 7.88 -0.19 -2.25
C ASP A 121 8.53 -1.56 -2.59
N ALA A 122 9.15 -2.21 -1.61
CA ALA A 122 9.72 -3.54 -1.80
C ALA A 122 8.61 -4.56 -2.06
N SER A 123 8.86 -5.51 -2.96
CA SER A 123 7.87 -6.57 -3.21
C SER A 123 7.58 -7.41 -1.95
N TYR A 124 6.38 -7.99 -1.88
CA TYR A 124 5.94 -8.82 -0.74
C TYR A 124 6.92 -9.96 -0.40
N TYR A 125 7.68 -10.46 -1.38
CA TYR A 125 8.73 -11.45 -1.16
C TYR A 125 9.73 -11.02 -0.07
N TYR A 126 10.22 -9.79 -0.11
CA TYR A 126 11.19 -9.28 0.87
C TYR A 126 10.56 -9.08 2.25
N LEU A 127 9.28 -8.75 2.31
CA LEU A 127 8.55 -8.67 3.56
C LEU A 127 8.36 -10.05 4.18
N SER A 128 8.03 -11.05 3.36
CA SER A 128 7.93 -12.45 3.78
C SER A 128 9.27 -12.98 4.30
N GLU A 129 10.39 -12.68 3.64
CA GLU A 129 11.72 -13.06 4.13
C GLU A 129 12.05 -12.38 5.47
N ALA A 130 11.75 -11.08 5.60
CA ALA A 130 11.94 -10.36 6.85
C ALA A 130 11.05 -10.91 7.98
N ALA A 131 9.80 -11.26 7.68
CA ALA A 131 8.87 -11.88 8.63
C ALA A 131 9.39 -13.24 9.12
N LEU A 132 9.84 -14.10 8.20
CA LEU A 132 10.38 -15.42 8.53
C LEU A 132 11.65 -15.33 9.40
N ALA A 133 12.56 -14.41 9.07
CA ALA A 133 13.76 -14.19 9.86
C ALA A 133 13.42 -13.64 11.25
N PHE A 134 12.50 -12.69 11.33
CA PHE A 134 12.07 -12.11 12.60
C PHE A 134 11.27 -13.11 13.46
N GLU A 135 10.48 -13.99 12.85
CA GLU A 135 9.81 -15.11 13.54
C GLU A 135 10.83 -15.97 14.30
N GLY A 136 11.97 -16.29 13.68
CA GLY A 136 13.07 -17.00 14.34
C GLY A 136 13.59 -16.27 15.58
N GLU A 137 13.69 -14.95 15.53
CA GLU A 137 14.06 -14.14 16.69
C GLU A 137 12.99 -14.15 17.78
N ILE A 138 11.70 -14.12 17.41
CA ILE A 138 10.61 -14.23 18.38
C ILE A 138 10.67 -15.58 19.10
N TYR A 139 10.90 -16.68 18.39
CA TYR A 139 11.12 -17.99 19.00
C TYR A 139 12.33 -17.98 19.94
N ARG A 140 13.46 -17.41 19.53
CA ARG A 140 14.65 -17.25 20.39
C ARG A 140 14.32 -16.47 21.66
N ALA A 141 13.61 -15.36 21.52
CA ALA A 141 13.23 -14.51 22.63
C ALA A 141 12.29 -15.23 23.60
N LEU A 142 11.37 -16.06 23.09
CA LEU A 142 10.40 -16.81 23.89
C LEU A 142 10.99 -18.07 24.54
N GLY A 143 12.10 -18.61 24.03
CA GLY A 143 12.78 -19.76 24.62
C GLY A 143 11.93 -21.03 24.57
N ASP A 144 11.77 -21.71 25.70
CA ASP A 144 11.11 -23.03 25.78
C ASP A 144 9.56 -22.99 25.75
N VAL A 145 8.96 -21.85 25.38
CA VAL A 145 7.51 -21.76 25.24
C VAL A 145 7.06 -22.60 24.05
N HIS A 146 6.19 -23.57 24.30
CA HIS A 146 5.62 -24.43 23.26
C HIS A 146 4.41 -23.75 22.61
N PHE A 147 4.37 -23.79 21.28
CA PHE A 147 3.27 -23.25 20.48
C PHE A 147 2.60 -24.39 19.72
N ASP A 148 1.26 -24.44 19.80
CA ASP A 148 0.47 -25.29 18.92
C ASP A 148 0.53 -24.76 17.49
N SER A 149 0.39 -25.65 16.51
CA SER A 149 0.29 -25.25 15.11
C SER A 149 -0.87 -24.27 14.91
N ILE A 150 -0.64 -23.21 14.16
CA ILE A 150 -1.69 -22.24 13.82
C ILE A 150 -2.81 -22.95 13.03
N PRO A 151 -4.09 -22.76 13.40
CA PRO A 151 -5.22 -23.30 12.64
C PRO A 151 -5.16 -22.87 11.16
N ALA A 152 -5.55 -23.77 10.25
CA ALA A 152 -5.50 -23.49 8.80
C ALA A 152 -6.27 -22.22 8.39
N GLU A 153 -7.37 -21.92 9.10
CA GLU A 153 -8.15 -20.69 8.91
C GLU A 153 -7.32 -19.44 9.22
N HIS A 154 -6.56 -19.45 10.31
CA HIS A 154 -5.70 -18.34 10.70
C HIS A 154 -4.46 -18.22 9.79
N VAL A 155 -3.94 -19.33 9.26
CA VAL A 155 -2.90 -19.29 8.23
C VAL A 155 -3.42 -18.60 6.95
N GLN A 156 -4.67 -18.83 6.57
CA GLN A 156 -5.28 -18.10 5.45
C GLN A 156 -5.44 -16.61 5.74
N LEU A 157 -5.83 -16.24 6.97
CA LEU A 157 -5.87 -14.84 7.39
C LEU A 157 -4.49 -14.17 7.28
N LEU A 158 -3.42 -14.82 7.72
CA LEU A 158 -2.07 -14.25 7.61
C LEU A 158 -1.64 -13.99 6.16
N ARG A 159 -2.15 -14.77 5.20
CA ARG A 159 -1.90 -14.50 3.77
C ARG A 159 -2.56 -13.22 3.28
N GLU A 160 -3.57 -12.69 3.98
CA GLU A 160 -4.18 -11.43 3.60
C GLU A 160 -3.23 -10.23 3.74
N PHE A 161 -2.17 -10.34 4.55
CA PHE A 161 -1.10 -9.34 4.59
C PHE A 161 -0.41 -9.15 3.24
N GLU A 162 -0.39 -10.16 2.36
CA GLU A 162 0.07 -10.00 0.98
C GLU A 162 -0.78 -8.99 0.22
N TYR A 163 -2.10 -9.07 0.36
CA TYR A 163 -3.02 -8.16 -0.33
C TYR A 163 -2.96 -6.75 0.24
N PHE A 164 -2.89 -6.62 1.57
CA PHE A 164 -2.72 -5.31 2.19
C PHE A 164 -1.41 -4.64 1.75
N HIS A 165 -0.34 -5.42 1.58
CA HIS A 165 0.92 -4.89 1.06
C HIS A 165 0.82 -4.42 -0.37
N GLN A 166 0.22 -5.23 -1.26
CA GLN A 166 0.00 -4.81 -2.64
C GLN A 166 -0.82 -3.52 -2.72
N GLU A 167 -1.86 -3.40 -1.90
CA GLU A 167 -2.68 -2.18 -1.84
C GLU A 167 -1.88 -0.97 -1.30
N LEU A 168 -1.07 -1.17 -0.27
CA LEU A 168 -0.22 -0.12 0.29
C LEU A 168 0.87 0.35 -0.70
N GLU A 169 1.44 -0.57 -1.46
CA GLU A 169 2.41 -0.28 -2.51
C GLU A 169 1.81 0.65 -3.56
N GLU A 170 0.53 0.53 -3.87
CA GLU A 170 -0.19 1.32 -4.88
C GLU A 170 -0.50 2.75 -4.43
N PHE A 171 -0.53 3.03 -3.13
CA PHE A 171 -0.81 4.37 -2.65
C PHE A 171 0.29 5.36 -3.05
N ARG A 172 -0.12 6.40 -3.78
CA ARG A 172 0.69 7.54 -4.25
C ARG A 172 0.37 8.82 -3.50
N ASN A 173 -0.86 8.94 -2.98
CA ASN A 173 -1.36 10.10 -2.27
C ASN A 173 -1.92 9.72 -0.90
N PHE A 174 -1.79 10.63 0.07
CA PHE A 174 -2.28 10.44 1.43
C PHE A 174 -3.79 10.17 1.51
N ASP A 175 -4.56 10.73 0.59
CA ASP A 175 -6.02 10.54 0.50
C ASP A 175 -6.40 9.08 0.29
N GLN A 176 -5.62 8.34 -0.49
CA GLN A 176 -5.90 6.95 -0.81
C GLN A 176 -5.80 6.07 0.44
N ILE A 177 -4.82 6.33 1.31
CA ILE A 177 -4.73 5.67 2.61
C ILE A 177 -5.97 5.96 3.45
N THR A 178 -6.38 7.23 3.52
CA THR A 178 -7.49 7.67 4.38
C THR A 178 -8.83 7.10 3.91
N ASP A 179 -9.04 7.02 2.59
CA ASP A 179 -10.29 6.55 1.98
C ASP A 179 -10.39 5.02 1.87
N SER A 180 -9.26 4.29 1.87
CA SER A 180 -9.21 2.82 1.68
C SER A 180 -9.75 1.99 2.84
N ALA A 181 -10.00 2.61 4.00
CA ALA A 181 -10.29 1.93 5.27
C ALA A 181 -9.28 0.81 5.63
N MET A 182 -8.06 0.83 5.09
CA MET A 182 -7.09 -0.25 5.25
C MET A 182 -6.70 -0.46 6.72
N VAL A 183 -6.56 0.62 7.50
CA VAL A 183 -6.28 0.54 8.94
C VAL A 183 -7.36 -0.24 9.70
N GLN A 184 -8.63 -0.01 9.34
CA GLN A 184 -9.76 -0.69 9.96
C GLN A 184 -9.79 -2.18 9.58
N ARG A 185 -9.57 -2.50 8.30
CA ARG A 185 -9.50 -3.90 7.83
C ARG A 185 -8.36 -4.68 8.49
N VAL A 186 -7.17 -4.09 8.61
CA VAL A 186 -6.05 -4.72 9.33
C VAL A 186 -6.38 -4.93 10.80
N ARG A 187 -7.10 -4.01 11.44
CA ARG A 187 -7.53 -4.16 12.83
C ARG A 187 -8.52 -5.32 13.00
N GLU A 188 -9.47 -5.45 12.09
CA GLU A 188 -10.43 -6.56 12.05
C GLU A 188 -9.72 -7.90 11.85
N LEU A 189 -8.72 -7.94 10.96
CA LEU A 189 -7.87 -9.12 10.77
C LEU A 189 -7.10 -9.49 12.05
N LYS A 190 -6.45 -8.51 12.70
CA LYS A 190 -5.75 -8.76 13.97
C LYS A 190 -6.70 -9.31 15.05
N GLN A 191 -7.96 -8.86 15.04
CA GLN A 191 -8.97 -9.35 15.97
C GLN A 191 -9.42 -10.79 15.65
N SER A 192 -9.58 -11.14 14.38
CA SER A 192 -10.03 -12.46 13.94
C SER A 192 -9.02 -13.58 14.22
N LEU A 193 -7.73 -13.27 14.34
CA LEU A 193 -6.69 -14.24 14.76
C LEU A 193 -6.89 -14.81 16.17
N GLY A 194 -7.75 -14.22 17.02
CA GLY A 194 -8.08 -14.78 18.32
C GLY A 194 -6.84 -14.99 19.21
N LYS A 195 -6.61 -16.23 19.66
CA LYS A 195 -5.41 -16.60 20.43
C LYS A 195 -4.15 -16.73 19.56
N SER A 196 -4.31 -17.05 18.27
CA SER A 196 -3.17 -17.15 17.34
C SER A 196 -2.48 -15.82 17.11
N PHE A 197 -3.11 -14.69 17.47
CA PHE A 197 -2.46 -13.39 17.51
C PHE A 197 -1.13 -13.41 18.28
N TYR A 198 -1.03 -14.21 19.35
CA TYR A 198 0.17 -14.34 20.19
C TYR A 198 1.20 -15.34 19.64
N HIS A 199 0.91 -16.01 18.52
CA HIS A 199 1.83 -16.93 17.89
C HIS A 199 2.99 -16.17 17.23
N PRO A 200 4.24 -16.67 17.30
CA PRO A 200 5.42 -16.03 16.70
C PRO A 200 5.23 -15.61 15.24
N ASP A 201 4.75 -16.52 14.40
CA ASP A 201 4.39 -16.26 12.99
C ASP A 201 3.44 -15.04 12.82
N SER A 202 2.37 -14.98 13.61
CA SER A 202 1.40 -13.86 13.55
C SER A 202 2.04 -12.54 13.99
N LEU A 203 2.78 -12.55 15.10
CA LEU A 203 3.48 -11.38 15.61
C LEU A 203 4.53 -10.87 14.62
N ALA A 204 5.21 -11.76 13.90
CA ALA A 204 6.21 -11.40 12.91
C ALA A 204 5.59 -10.70 11.70
N HIS A 205 4.54 -11.29 11.10
CA HIS A 205 3.81 -10.68 9.99
C HIS A 205 3.24 -9.30 10.36
N ILE A 206 2.65 -9.20 11.54
CA ILE A 206 2.09 -7.95 12.06
C ILE A 206 3.18 -6.89 12.25
N ALA A 207 4.33 -7.25 12.82
CA ALA A 207 5.41 -6.31 13.09
C ALA A 207 6.03 -5.76 11.79
N VAL A 208 6.25 -6.62 10.79
CA VAL A 208 6.73 -6.20 9.46
C VAL A 208 5.72 -5.27 8.81
N TRP A 209 4.44 -5.63 8.84
CA TRP A 209 3.36 -4.80 8.31
C TRP A 209 3.34 -3.41 8.97
N ASN A 210 3.33 -3.35 10.30
CA ASN A 210 3.29 -2.09 11.03
C ASN A 210 4.50 -1.20 10.73
N ASP A 211 5.67 -1.80 10.50
CA ASP A 211 6.87 -1.04 10.14
C ASP A 211 6.76 -0.40 8.76
N VAL A 212 6.39 -1.18 7.75
CA VAL A 212 6.27 -0.74 6.37
C VAL A 212 5.11 0.26 6.22
N PHE A 213 3.95 -0.08 6.80
CA PHE A 213 2.79 0.81 6.84
C PHE A 213 3.12 2.14 7.51
N GLY A 214 3.76 2.11 8.69
CA GLY A 214 4.11 3.32 9.43
C GLY A 214 5.00 4.26 8.61
N ARG A 215 6.06 3.73 7.99
CA ARG A 215 6.95 4.54 7.13
C ARG A 215 6.23 5.09 5.91
N LYS A 216 5.45 4.26 5.20
CA LYS A 216 4.70 4.70 4.02
C LYS A 216 3.66 5.76 4.37
N PHE A 217 3.00 5.60 5.51
CA PHE A 217 2.06 6.57 6.06
C PHE A 217 2.76 7.91 6.31
N ASP A 218 3.88 7.88 7.04
CA ASP A 218 4.68 9.07 7.35
C ASP A 218 5.14 9.76 6.06
N ASP A 219 5.67 9.03 5.08
CA ASP A 219 6.14 9.56 3.80
C ASP A 219 5.03 10.29 3.04
N LEU A 220 3.85 9.66 2.92
CA LEU A 220 2.71 10.23 2.22
C LEU A 220 2.11 11.43 2.98
N PHE A 221 2.06 11.35 4.31
CA PHE A 221 1.61 12.46 5.14
C PHE A 221 2.53 13.68 5.01
N HIS A 222 3.85 13.51 5.14
CA HIS A 222 4.81 14.59 4.97
C HIS A 222 4.75 15.20 3.57
N ASN A 223 4.57 14.37 2.54
CA ASN A 223 4.39 14.85 1.18
C ASN A 223 3.12 15.69 1.03
N ALA A 224 1.99 15.21 1.56
CA ALA A 224 0.72 15.95 1.54
C ALA A 224 0.83 17.30 2.25
N THR A 225 1.41 17.32 3.46
CA THR A 225 1.58 18.56 4.24
C THR A 225 2.53 19.53 3.54
N ARG A 226 3.61 19.05 2.92
CA ARG A 226 4.53 19.88 2.12
C ARG A 226 3.80 20.51 0.92
N GLN A 227 2.97 19.75 0.21
CA GLN A 227 2.20 20.26 -0.93
C GLN A 227 1.18 21.32 -0.49
N ILE A 228 0.49 21.09 0.62
CA ILE A 228 -0.44 22.06 1.22
C ILE A 228 0.31 23.35 1.58
N LYS A 229 1.49 23.23 2.19
CA LYS A 229 2.34 24.38 2.53
C LYS A 229 2.73 25.19 1.31
N THR A 230 3.33 24.55 0.30
CA THR A 230 3.73 25.23 -0.95
C THR A 230 2.54 25.90 -1.63
N PHE A 231 1.36 25.29 -1.58
CA PHE A 231 0.14 25.91 -2.11
C PHE A 231 -0.25 27.17 -1.33
N ALA A 232 -0.28 27.10 0.01
CA ALA A 232 -0.62 28.24 0.86
C ALA A 232 0.33 29.43 0.63
N GLU A 233 1.64 29.18 0.57
CA GLU A 233 2.67 30.19 0.28
C GLU A 233 2.48 30.84 -1.11
N ASN A 234 2.14 30.05 -2.13
CA ASN A 234 1.90 30.55 -3.48
C ASN A 234 0.63 31.41 -3.56
N VAL A 235 -0.46 30.98 -2.91
CA VAL A 235 -1.71 31.77 -2.84
C VAL A 235 -1.46 33.11 -2.14
N GLN A 236 -0.70 33.11 -1.06
CA GLN A 236 -0.34 34.33 -0.33
C GLN A 236 0.53 35.27 -1.17
N ARG A 237 1.49 34.73 -1.95
CA ARG A 237 2.35 35.51 -2.86
C ARG A 237 1.60 36.11 -4.04
N GLU A 238 0.63 35.38 -4.59
CA GLU A 238 -0.23 35.83 -5.70
C GLU A 238 -1.27 36.88 -5.28
N GLY A 239 -1.27 37.32 -4.01
CA GLY A 239 -2.23 38.28 -3.48
C GLY A 239 -3.63 37.69 -3.27
N GLY A 240 -3.75 36.36 -3.26
CA GLY A 240 -4.97 35.68 -2.85
C GLY A 240 -5.32 36.06 -1.41
N SER A 241 -6.49 36.65 -1.20
CA SER A 241 -6.93 37.10 0.11
C SER A 241 -7.03 35.93 1.10
N ILE A 242 -6.68 36.17 2.37
CA ILE A 242 -6.88 35.26 3.52
C ILE A 242 -8.36 34.81 3.65
N LEU A 243 -9.29 35.55 3.04
CA LEU A 243 -10.72 35.29 2.97
C LEU A 243 -11.18 34.50 1.74
N THR A 244 -10.29 34.18 0.79
CA THR A 244 -10.68 33.46 -0.42
C THR A 244 -10.94 32.00 -0.06
N ARG A 245 -12.22 31.62 0.00
CA ARG A 245 -12.67 30.26 0.31
C ARG A 245 -12.07 29.28 -0.71
N VAL A 246 -11.22 28.37 -0.24
CA VAL A 246 -10.83 27.18 -1.00
C VAL A 246 -11.94 26.17 -0.76
N GLU A 247 -12.98 26.19 -1.60
CA GLU A 247 -14.21 25.35 -1.48
C GLU A 247 -14.90 25.37 -0.10
N GLY A 248 -16.02 26.11 -0.01
CA GLY A 248 -16.97 26.00 1.11
C GLY A 248 -16.52 26.67 2.40
N ASP A 249 -15.42 26.23 3.01
CA ASP A 249 -15.05 26.57 4.39
C ASP A 249 -13.54 26.60 4.72
N ILE A 250 -12.65 26.30 3.76
CA ILE A 250 -11.20 26.21 4.03
C ILE A 250 -10.55 27.58 3.81
N THR A 251 -10.04 28.19 4.89
CA THR A 251 -9.30 29.46 4.85
C THR A 251 -7.80 29.20 4.86
N VAL A 252 -7.01 30.15 4.33
CA VAL A 252 -5.54 30.08 4.36
C VAL A 252 -5.01 29.96 5.80
N LYS A 253 -5.71 30.55 6.78
CA LYS A 253 -5.41 30.45 8.20
C LYS A 253 -5.45 29.00 8.71
N HIS A 254 -6.43 28.20 8.27
CA HIS A 254 -6.54 26.79 8.65
C HIS A 254 -5.40 25.94 8.08
N LEU A 255 -4.76 26.35 6.98
CA LEU A 255 -3.60 25.66 6.40
C LEU A 255 -2.33 25.94 7.21
N THR A 256 -2.15 27.18 7.69
CA THR A 256 -1.02 27.59 8.54
C THR A 256 -1.11 27.03 9.97
N GLU A 257 -2.33 26.89 10.51
CA GLU A 257 -2.52 26.22 11.81
C GLU A 257 -2.12 24.74 11.75
N LEU A 258 -2.37 24.07 10.62
CA LEU A 258 -2.00 22.68 10.42
C LEU A 258 -0.48 22.48 10.31
N GLU A 259 0.24 23.47 9.77
CA GLU A 259 1.72 23.50 9.77
C GLU A 259 2.29 23.43 11.18
N THR A 260 1.77 24.25 12.08
CA THR A 260 2.25 24.31 13.48
C THR A 260 1.97 23.00 14.24
N GLN A 261 0.95 22.24 13.81
CA GLN A 261 0.51 21.02 14.48
C GLN A 261 1.05 19.74 13.82
N GLN A 262 1.80 19.81 12.73
CA GLN A 262 2.22 18.64 11.96
C GLN A 262 2.96 17.59 12.80
N GLU A 263 4.00 18.02 13.53
CA GLU A 263 4.79 17.12 14.38
C GLU A 263 3.95 16.57 15.54
N GLN A 264 3.03 17.38 16.06
CA GLN A 264 2.13 16.97 17.14
C GLN A 264 1.10 15.93 16.67
N ILE A 265 0.57 16.07 15.45
CA ILE A 265 -0.36 15.11 14.82
C ILE A 265 0.30 13.74 14.60
N LEU A 266 1.60 13.69 14.32
CA LEU A 266 2.34 12.43 14.14
C LEU A 266 2.75 11.78 15.46
N LEU A 267 2.87 12.56 16.54
CA LEU A 267 3.20 12.06 17.87
C LEU A 267 1.97 11.49 18.59
N GLU A 268 0.79 12.02 18.29
CA GLU A 268 -0.48 11.51 18.80
C GLU A 268 -0.87 10.17 18.16
N ASP A 269 -1.65 9.36 18.88
CA ASP A 269 -2.14 8.11 18.33
C ASP A 269 -3.06 8.33 17.14
N TYR A 270 -2.93 7.47 16.13
CA TYR A 270 -3.76 7.52 14.93
C TYR A 270 -5.26 7.61 15.22
N GLN A 271 -5.75 6.92 16.26
CA GLN A 271 -7.16 6.97 16.67
C GLN A 271 -7.57 8.36 17.16
N ASN A 272 -6.71 9.05 17.89
CA ASN A 272 -7.00 10.37 18.46
C ASN A 272 -6.86 11.48 17.41
N SER A 273 -6.01 11.28 16.41
CA SER A 273 -5.75 12.27 15.35
C SER A 273 -6.43 11.93 14.02
N GLN A 274 -7.33 10.94 13.99
CA GLN A 274 -8.03 10.51 12.76
C GLN A 274 -8.75 11.68 12.07
N ASP A 275 -9.41 12.55 12.84
CA ASP A 275 -10.07 13.72 12.30
C ASP A 275 -9.08 14.75 11.74
N GLN A 276 -7.89 14.86 12.34
CA GLN A 276 -6.82 15.72 11.81
C GLN A 276 -6.27 15.16 10.50
N PHE A 277 -6.05 13.85 10.39
CA PHE A 277 -5.67 13.21 9.12
C PHE A 277 -6.75 13.38 8.05
N ARG A 278 -8.02 13.24 8.39
CA ARG A 278 -9.14 13.52 7.47
C ARG A 278 -9.17 14.97 7.03
N LYS A 279 -8.82 15.93 7.90
CA LYS A 279 -8.66 17.35 7.51
C LYS A 279 -7.50 17.53 6.53
N VAL A 280 -6.33 16.93 6.79
CA VAL A 280 -5.19 16.95 5.85
C VAL A 280 -5.60 16.40 4.49
N SER A 281 -6.31 15.28 4.48
CA SER A 281 -6.83 14.68 3.25
C SER A 281 -7.80 15.63 2.51
N LYS A 282 -8.77 16.23 3.21
CA LYS A 282 -9.67 17.23 2.60
C LYS A 282 -8.92 18.42 2.00
N TYR A 283 -7.90 18.93 2.71
CA TYR A 283 -7.09 20.03 2.22
C TYR A 283 -6.27 19.62 1.00
N LYS A 284 -5.69 18.42 1.00
CA LYS A 284 -4.96 17.88 -0.14
C LYS A 284 -5.84 17.77 -1.38
N LYS A 285 -7.04 17.21 -1.26
CA LYS A 285 -8.02 17.13 -2.36
C LYS A 285 -8.36 18.52 -2.91
N ALA A 286 -8.60 19.49 -2.04
CA ALA A 286 -8.92 20.86 -2.45
C ALA A 286 -7.76 21.54 -3.19
N VAL A 287 -6.52 21.31 -2.75
CA VAL A 287 -5.29 21.77 -3.43
C VAL A 287 -5.15 21.15 -4.82
N ASP A 288 -5.40 19.84 -4.94
CA ASP A 288 -5.27 19.11 -6.21
C ASP A 288 -6.34 19.52 -7.24
N SER A 289 -7.59 19.73 -6.80
CA SER A 289 -8.70 20.22 -7.63
C SER A 289 -8.42 21.60 -8.23
N LYS A 290 -7.79 22.51 -7.48
CA LYS A 290 -7.40 23.84 -7.98
C LYS A 290 -6.24 23.77 -8.97
N ARG A 291 -5.31 22.82 -8.80
CA ARG A 291 -4.16 22.65 -9.69
C ARG A 291 -4.58 22.14 -11.07
N THR A 292 -5.56 21.24 -11.13
CA THR A 292 -6.12 20.70 -12.38
C THR A 292 -7.01 21.70 -13.13
N GLY A 293 -7.65 22.64 -12.43
CA GLY A 293 -8.46 23.70 -13.05
C GLY A 293 -7.69 24.83 -13.74
N ARG A 294 -6.35 24.91 -13.63
CA ARG A 294 -5.53 26.00 -14.19
C ARG A 294 -4.92 25.70 -15.58
N THR A 295 -5.17 24.54 -16.20
CA THR A 295 -4.49 24.10 -17.45
C THR A 295 -5.27 24.33 -18.75
N THR A 296 -6.32 25.15 -18.77
CA THR A 296 -6.90 25.61 -20.05
C THR A 296 -6.13 26.82 -20.56
N TYR A 297 -5.21 26.59 -21.49
CA TYR A 297 -4.64 27.64 -22.34
C TYR A 297 -5.77 28.34 -23.08
N ALA A 298 -6.01 29.62 -22.77
CA ALA A 298 -6.82 30.49 -23.61
C ALA A 298 -6.05 30.79 -24.92
N PRO A 299 -6.68 30.72 -26.11
CA PRO A 299 -6.01 31.04 -27.36
C PRO A 299 -5.67 32.54 -27.43
N ILE A 300 -4.43 32.83 -27.79
CA ILE A 300 -3.95 34.16 -28.12
C ILE A 300 -4.66 34.61 -29.41
N PRO A 301 -5.33 35.79 -29.46
CA PRO A 301 -5.92 36.29 -30.70
C PRO A 301 -4.82 36.83 -31.63
N PRO A 302 -4.96 36.68 -32.96
CA PRO A 302 -3.93 37.07 -33.91
C PRO A 302 -3.85 38.60 -34.07
N ARG A 303 -2.62 39.13 -34.06
CA ARG A 303 -2.28 40.49 -34.48
C ARG A 303 -2.46 40.64 -35.99
N THR A 304 -3.35 41.52 -36.42
CA THR A 304 -3.35 42.11 -37.77
C THR A 304 -2.58 43.42 -37.77
N ALA A 305 -1.82 43.65 -38.84
CA ALA A 305 -0.86 44.74 -38.98
C ALA A 305 -1.41 45.91 -39.83
N THR A 306 -1.24 47.14 -39.30
CA THR A 306 -0.81 48.43 -39.94
C THR A 306 -1.70 49.10 -41.02
N PRO A 307 -1.55 50.41 -41.36
CA PRO A 307 -0.63 51.47 -40.85
C PRO A 307 -1.26 52.87 -40.56
N GLU A 308 -0.44 53.74 -39.97
CA GLU A 308 -0.33 55.22 -40.12
C GLU A 308 -1.27 56.21 -39.39
N ALA A 309 -0.63 57.32 -38.97
CA ALA A 309 -0.99 58.28 -37.93
C ALA A 309 -1.53 59.62 -38.54
N PRO A 310 -1.67 60.77 -37.82
CA PRO A 310 -1.56 61.05 -36.38
C PRO A 310 -2.62 62.03 -35.80
N ARG A 311 -2.53 62.24 -34.47
CA ARG A 311 -2.77 63.51 -33.73
C ARG A 311 -4.21 63.87 -33.26
N PRO A 312 -4.33 64.74 -32.23
CA PRO A 312 -5.04 64.37 -31.02
C PRO A 312 -6.13 65.37 -30.57
N ALA A 313 -6.79 64.97 -29.47
CA ALA A 313 -7.12 65.81 -28.32
C ALA A 313 -8.55 66.36 -28.15
N VAL A 314 -8.94 66.27 -26.88
CA VAL A 314 -9.88 67.11 -26.10
C VAL A 314 -11.38 66.94 -26.33
N ALA A 315 -12.08 66.39 -25.32
CA ALA A 315 -12.95 67.15 -24.41
C ALA A 315 -14.04 66.24 -23.81
N ALA A 316 -13.97 66.02 -22.50
CA ALA A 316 -15.16 65.85 -21.66
C ALA A 316 -15.83 67.24 -21.46
N PRO A 317 -16.91 67.44 -20.67
CA PRO A 317 -17.85 66.50 -20.03
C PRO A 317 -19.34 66.99 -20.15
N VAL A 318 -20.24 66.35 -19.38
CA VAL A 318 -21.42 66.90 -18.66
C VAL A 318 -22.79 66.34 -19.08
N ILE A 319 -23.31 65.29 -18.39
CA ILE A 319 -24.32 65.21 -17.27
C ILE A 319 -25.80 65.55 -17.66
N PRO A 320 -26.85 65.18 -16.87
CA PRO A 320 -27.69 63.96 -16.92
C PRO A 320 -29.20 64.23 -17.08
N GLN A 321 -30.02 63.16 -17.12
CA GLN A 321 -31.29 62.94 -16.34
C GLN A 321 -32.17 61.93 -17.09
N ALA A 322 -32.43 60.74 -16.54
CA ALA A 322 -33.40 60.38 -15.50
C ALA A 322 -34.81 60.12 -16.05
N ALA A 323 -35.30 58.88 -15.90
CA ALA A 323 -36.63 58.59 -15.35
C ALA A 323 -36.84 57.07 -15.21
N PHE A 324 -37.24 56.69 -14.01
CA PHE A 324 -37.76 55.40 -13.57
C PHE A 324 -39.03 54.99 -14.34
N VAL A 325 -39.43 53.70 -14.24
CA VAL A 325 -40.66 53.26 -13.53
C VAL A 325 -41.10 51.82 -13.94
N LEU A 326 -41.06 50.94 -12.93
CA LEU A 326 -42.00 49.88 -12.51
C LEU A 326 -42.35 48.64 -13.39
N GLN A 327 -41.99 47.48 -12.81
CA GLN A 327 -42.68 46.17 -12.81
C GLN A 327 -44.13 46.27 -12.26
N PRO A 328 -45.04 45.29 -12.53
CA PRO A 328 -45.18 44.12 -11.63
C PRO A 328 -45.71 42.79 -12.23
N LEU A 329 -45.43 41.70 -11.50
CA LEU A 329 -46.20 40.47 -11.15
C LEU A 329 -47.18 39.84 -12.17
N ALA A 330 -47.50 38.53 -12.20
CA ALA A 330 -47.08 37.26 -11.61
C ALA A 330 -48.11 36.20 -12.06
N SER A 331 -47.78 34.91 -11.90
CA SER A 331 -48.70 33.76 -11.73
C SER A 331 -49.25 33.05 -12.98
N ALA A 332 -48.85 31.78 -13.18
CA ALA A 332 -49.70 30.59 -12.95
C ALA A 332 -49.04 29.31 -13.51
N VAL A 333 -49.16 28.23 -12.74
CA VAL A 333 -48.67 26.84 -12.96
C VAL A 333 -49.94 25.95 -13.09
N PRO A 334 -49.88 24.61 -13.25
CA PRO A 334 -49.43 23.71 -14.33
C PRO A 334 -50.61 22.92 -14.98
N GLN A 335 -50.36 22.07 -16.00
CA GLN A 335 -50.77 20.64 -15.98
C GLN A 335 -50.35 19.85 -17.24
N ALA A 336 -50.20 18.54 -17.03
CA ALA A 336 -49.56 17.54 -17.88
C ALA A 336 -50.55 16.76 -18.76
N SER A 337 -50.06 16.18 -19.87
CA SER A 337 -50.36 14.80 -20.33
C SER A 337 -49.57 14.41 -21.60
N THR A 338 -48.88 13.28 -21.52
CA THR A 338 -48.37 12.38 -22.59
C THR A 338 -49.53 11.64 -23.29
N PRO A 339 -49.37 10.69 -24.26
CA PRO A 339 -48.20 10.12 -24.98
C PRO A 339 -48.38 9.94 -26.52
N MET A 340 -47.32 9.61 -27.29
CA MET A 340 -47.30 8.56 -28.34
C MET A 340 -45.93 8.44 -29.02
N GLN A 341 -45.61 7.21 -29.46
CA GLN A 341 -44.32 6.69 -29.93
C GLN A 341 -44.32 6.46 -31.48
N PRO A 342 -43.31 5.80 -32.11
CA PRO A 342 -42.42 6.31 -33.18
C PRO A 342 -42.77 5.83 -34.63
N PRO A 343 -42.01 6.20 -35.70
CA PRO A 343 -40.94 5.32 -36.23
C PRO A 343 -39.72 6.02 -36.89
N GLU A 344 -38.70 5.19 -37.16
CA GLU A 344 -37.33 5.37 -37.73
C GLU A 344 -37.24 5.87 -39.22
N PRO A 345 -36.13 5.65 -39.98
CA PRO A 345 -34.77 6.21 -39.88
C PRO A 345 -34.32 6.88 -41.22
N ARG A 346 -33.24 7.68 -41.22
CA ARG A 346 -32.44 7.92 -42.45
C ARG A 346 -30.94 7.85 -42.18
N PRO A 347 -30.16 7.18 -43.07
CA PRO A 347 -28.73 6.98 -42.91
C PRO A 347 -27.92 8.08 -43.61
N SER A 348 -26.70 8.34 -43.11
CA SER A 348 -25.59 8.92 -43.87
C SER A 348 -24.27 8.80 -43.08
N PRO A 349 -23.10 8.83 -43.76
CA PRO A 349 -22.10 7.78 -43.65
C PRO A 349 -20.78 8.20 -42.99
N ASN A 350 -20.00 7.18 -42.61
CA ASN A 350 -18.54 7.13 -42.54
C ASN A 350 -17.77 8.36 -42.02
N GLN A 351 -17.24 8.25 -40.81
CA GLN A 351 -15.83 8.55 -40.53
C GLN A 351 -15.38 7.76 -39.31
N SER A 352 -14.70 6.63 -39.57
CA SER A 352 -13.99 5.85 -38.58
C SER A 352 -12.73 6.61 -38.13
N GLN A 353 -12.81 7.27 -36.98
CA GLN A 353 -11.66 7.53 -36.13
C GLN A 353 -11.52 6.36 -35.14
N PRO A 354 -10.29 5.94 -34.78
CA PRO A 354 -10.11 4.97 -33.71
C PRO A 354 -10.50 5.67 -32.40
N GLU A 355 -11.70 5.40 -31.93
CA GLU A 355 -12.16 5.77 -30.60
C GLU A 355 -11.26 5.05 -29.59
N VAL A 356 -10.30 5.78 -29.03
CA VAL A 356 -9.54 5.33 -27.86
C VAL A 356 -10.56 5.31 -26.72
N LEU A 357 -11.21 4.15 -26.54
CA LEU A 357 -12.13 3.92 -25.43
C LEU A 357 -11.39 4.27 -24.14
N ALA A 358 -11.85 5.32 -23.46
CA ALA A 358 -11.39 5.64 -22.13
C ALA A 358 -11.73 4.46 -21.22
N VAL A 359 -10.70 3.75 -20.75
CA VAL A 359 -10.86 2.66 -19.78
C VAL A 359 -11.48 3.25 -18.51
N PRO A 360 -12.58 2.67 -17.97
CA PRO A 360 -13.18 3.15 -16.74
C PRO A 360 -12.14 3.22 -15.60
N PRO A 361 -12.21 4.22 -14.70
CA PRO A 361 -11.21 4.40 -13.65
C PRO A 361 -10.98 3.16 -12.78
N SER A 362 -12.01 2.36 -12.52
CA SER A 362 -11.91 1.10 -11.75
C SER A 362 -11.10 0.03 -12.48
N GLN A 363 -11.26 -0.09 -13.80
CA GLN A 363 -10.53 -1.05 -14.62
C GLN A 363 -9.07 -0.59 -14.85
N ALA A 364 -8.83 0.72 -14.92
CA ALA A 364 -7.47 1.26 -14.98
C ALA A 364 -6.65 0.93 -13.72
N VAL A 365 -7.28 0.98 -12.53
CA VAL A 365 -6.64 0.56 -11.27
C VAL A 365 -6.33 -0.93 -11.29
N GLN A 366 -7.29 -1.78 -11.68
CA GLN A 366 -7.06 -3.23 -11.78
C GLN A 366 -5.95 -3.59 -12.78
N ASN A 367 -5.91 -2.92 -13.93
CA ASN A 367 -4.85 -3.09 -14.91
C ASN A 367 -3.47 -2.74 -14.33
N ALA A 368 -3.39 -1.65 -13.56
CA ALA A 368 -2.15 -1.26 -12.89
C ALA A 368 -1.70 -2.29 -11.83
N VAL A 369 -2.63 -2.87 -11.07
CA VAL A 369 -2.36 -3.96 -10.12
C VAL A 369 -1.70 -5.14 -10.84
N HIS A 370 -2.26 -5.53 -11.98
CA HIS A 370 -1.71 -6.66 -12.74
C HIS A 370 -0.33 -6.37 -13.32
N GLU A 371 -0.08 -5.16 -13.82
CA GLU A 371 1.27 -4.73 -14.26
C GLU A 371 2.28 -4.78 -13.10
N GLY A 372 1.89 -4.31 -11.91
CA GLY A 372 2.72 -4.39 -10.70
C GLY A 372 3.11 -5.83 -10.36
N LYS A 373 2.15 -6.77 -10.44
CA LYS A 373 2.41 -8.20 -10.21
C LYS A 373 3.33 -8.82 -11.25
N ILE A 374 3.21 -8.41 -12.52
CA ILE A 374 4.12 -8.84 -13.59
C ILE A 374 5.53 -8.33 -13.29
N HIS A 375 5.67 -7.06 -12.91
CA HIS A 375 6.96 -6.47 -12.54
C HIS A 375 7.60 -7.17 -11.34
N SER A 376 6.84 -7.41 -10.27
CA SER A 376 7.32 -8.15 -9.09
C SER A 376 7.77 -9.56 -9.46
N THR A 377 7.02 -10.27 -10.32
CA THR A 377 7.41 -11.61 -10.80
C THR A 377 8.70 -11.56 -11.60
N ARG A 378 8.88 -10.52 -12.43
CA ARG A 378 10.11 -10.32 -13.18
C ARG A 378 11.32 -10.16 -12.25
N GLU A 379 11.23 -9.33 -11.23
CA GLU A 379 12.34 -9.14 -10.28
C GLU A 379 12.59 -10.38 -9.42
N MET A 380 11.55 -11.12 -9.02
CA MET A 380 11.71 -12.41 -8.32
C MET A 380 12.49 -13.42 -9.16
N ILE A 381 12.13 -13.60 -10.45
CA ILE A 381 12.83 -14.51 -11.35
C ILE A 381 14.29 -14.06 -11.56
N LYS A 382 14.50 -12.75 -11.72
CA LYS A 382 15.82 -12.15 -11.86
C LYS A 382 16.72 -12.47 -10.66
N ASN A 383 16.20 -12.27 -9.45
CA ASN A 383 16.94 -12.55 -8.22
C ASN A 383 17.25 -14.04 -8.08
N HIS A 384 16.28 -14.92 -8.33
CA HIS A 384 16.50 -16.38 -8.33
C HIS A 384 17.62 -16.78 -9.28
N VAL A 385 17.57 -16.32 -10.53
CA VAL A 385 18.56 -16.67 -11.57
C VAL A 385 19.97 -16.16 -11.24
N ARG A 386 20.08 -15.05 -10.52
CA ARG A 386 21.35 -14.44 -10.10
C ARG A 386 21.96 -15.12 -8.88
N ASN A 387 21.12 -15.49 -7.91
CA ASN A 387 21.57 -16.04 -6.63
C ASN A 387 21.74 -17.57 -6.67
N THR A 388 21.15 -18.24 -7.66
CA THR A 388 21.23 -19.70 -7.82
C THR A 388 22.44 -20.12 -8.64
N ASP A 389 23.03 -21.28 -8.31
CA ASP A 389 24.08 -21.94 -9.10
C ASP A 389 23.66 -22.04 -10.58
N ALA A 390 24.61 -21.84 -11.50
CA ALA A 390 24.40 -21.90 -12.94
C ALA A 390 23.75 -23.21 -13.42
N LYS A 391 23.97 -24.32 -12.70
CA LYS A 391 23.32 -25.60 -13.02
C LYS A 391 21.83 -25.62 -12.69
N LEU A 392 21.35 -24.86 -11.70
CA LEU A 392 19.97 -24.86 -11.24
C LEU A 392 19.19 -23.60 -11.62
N ALA A 393 19.86 -22.55 -12.09
CA ALA A 393 19.26 -21.28 -12.48
C ALA A 393 18.18 -21.40 -13.58
N HIS A 394 18.19 -22.49 -14.35
CA HIS A 394 17.19 -22.76 -15.38
C HIS A 394 15.86 -23.31 -14.83
N ILE A 395 15.75 -23.64 -13.54
CA ILE A 395 14.51 -24.10 -12.90
C ILE A 395 14.13 -23.09 -11.83
N VAL A 396 13.07 -22.33 -12.11
CA VAL A 396 12.52 -21.34 -11.17
C VAL A 396 11.31 -21.96 -10.47
N PRO A 397 11.30 -22.03 -9.13
CA PRO A 397 10.11 -22.45 -8.40
C PRO A 397 9.01 -21.38 -8.51
N VAL A 398 7.82 -21.79 -8.93
CA VAL A 398 6.66 -20.91 -9.10
C VAL A 398 5.49 -21.51 -8.32
N LYS A 399 5.40 -21.16 -7.03
CA LYS A 399 4.50 -21.80 -6.05
C LYS A 399 4.62 -23.34 -6.08
N LYS A 400 3.57 -24.06 -6.49
CA LYS A 400 3.53 -25.54 -6.59
C LYS A 400 4.08 -26.07 -7.92
N ASN A 401 4.39 -25.18 -8.87
CA ASN A 401 4.87 -25.51 -10.19
C ASN A 401 6.35 -25.15 -10.36
N LYS A 402 6.94 -25.65 -11.45
CA LYS A 402 8.31 -25.33 -11.84
C LYS A 402 8.29 -24.68 -13.22
N LEU A 403 8.93 -23.53 -13.34
CA LEU A 403 9.14 -22.84 -14.60
C LEU A 403 10.55 -23.16 -15.10
N VAL A 404 10.63 -23.86 -16.23
CA VAL A 404 11.91 -24.18 -16.88
C VAL A 404 12.27 -23.08 -17.87
N LEU A 405 13.39 -22.41 -17.66
CA LEU A 405 13.90 -21.36 -18.51
C LEU A 405 14.84 -21.90 -19.60
N SER A 406 14.80 -21.32 -20.79
CA SER A 406 15.80 -21.56 -21.83
C SER A 406 17.13 -20.88 -21.50
N ALA A 407 18.21 -21.28 -22.18
CA ALA A 407 19.52 -20.63 -21.98
C ALA A 407 19.48 -19.12 -22.27
N ALA A 408 18.74 -18.69 -23.29
CA ALA A 408 18.57 -17.28 -23.63
C ALA A 408 17.71 -16.53 -22.60
N GLU A 409 16.71 -17.18 -22.00
CA GLU A 409 15.91 -16.62 -20.91
C GLU A 409 16.79 -16.40 -19.66
N VAL A 410 17.62 -17.38 -19.29
CA VAL A 410 18.58 -17.26 -18.18
C VAL A 410 19.60 -16.14 -18.44
N GLU A 411 20.14 -16.04 -19.65
CA GLU A 411 21.07 -14.98 -20.04
C GLU A 411 20.43 -13.59 -19.89
N ALA A 412 19.17 -13.42 -20.33
CA ALA A 412 18.43 -12.16 -20.22
C ALA A 412 18.27 -11.70 -18.77
N PHE A 413 17.94 -12.61 -17.84
CA PHE A 413 17.81 -12.29 -16.40
C PHE A 413 19.15 -12.03 -15.69
N ARG A 414 20.26 -12.57 -16.22
CA ARG A 414 21.61 -12.28 -15.70
C ARG A 414 22.16 -10.95 -16.19
N ALA A 415 21.71 -10.47 -17.34
CA ALA A 415 22.23 -9.24 -17.91
C ALA A 415 21.89 -7.99 -17.07
N GLU A 416 22.78 -6.99 -17.10
CA GLU A 416 22.65 -5.71 -16.39
C GLU A 416 22.63 -4.53 -17.36
N TYR A 417 21.56 -4.42 -18.13
CA TYR A 417 21.35 -3.30 -19.04
C TYR A 417 20.50 -2.21 -18.35
N HIS A 418 21.08 -1.52 -17.37
CA HIS A 418 20.37 -0.50 -16.60
C HIS A 418 20.17 0.78 -17.45
N GLY A 419 18.94 1.01 -17.92
CA GLY A 419 18.56 2.26 -18.61
C GLY A 419 19.21 2.46 -19.99
N GLU A 420 19.88 1.45 -20.53
CA GLU A 420 20.54 1.52 -21.83
C GLU A 420 19.49 1.46 -22.96
N LYS A 421 19.53 2.41 -23.90
CA LYS A 421 18.71 2.39 -25.11
C LYS A 421 19.42 1.64 -26.23
N SER A 422 19.52 0.32 -26.10
CA SER A 422 20.17 -0.52 -27.10
C SER A 422 19.40 -1.80 -27.38
N PHE A 423 19.66 -2.38 -28.56
CA PHE A 423 19.00 -3.61 -28.98
C PHE A 423 19.16 -4.76 -27.97
N ARG A 424 20.33 -4.88 -27.30
CA ARG A 424 20.55 -5.91 -26.28
C ARG A 424 19.69 -5.70 -25.03
N ALA A 425 19.48 -4.45 -24.64
CA ALA A 425 18.60 -4.08 -23.54
C ALA A 425 17.14 -4.37 -23.89
N ASP A 426 16.69 -3.94 -25.07
CA ASP A 426 15.34 -4.19 -25.57
C ASP A 426 15.06 -5.69 -25.71
N TYR A 427 16.01 -6.44 -26.26
CA TYR A 427 15.96 -7.90 -26.37
C TYR A 427 15.80 -8.59 -25.03
N ALA A 428 16.67 -8.27 -24.06
CA ALA A 428 16.62 -8.87 -22.73
C ALA A 428 15.30 -8.51 -22.02
N ASN A 429 14.88 -7.24 -22.11
CA ASN A 429 13.65 -6.77 -21.48
C ASN A 429 12.42 -7.48 -22.01
N VAL A 430 12.29 -7.63 -23.34
CA VAL A 430 11.14 -8.32 -23.95
C VAL A 430 11.10 -9.80 -23.56
N ILE A 431 12.26 -10.48 -23.53
CA ILE A 431 12.34 -11.87 -23.03
C ILE A 431 11.90 -11.95 -21.56
N MET A 432 12.41 -11.06 -20.71
CA MET A 432 12.05 -11.03 -19.29
C MET A 432 10.55 -10.81 -19.09
N ILE A 433 9.94 -9.91 -19.87
CA ILE A 433 8.49 -9.66 -19.86
C ILE A 433 7.72 -10.91 -20.25
N MET A 434 8.07 -11.57 -21.37
CA MET A 434 7.39 -12.80 -21.81
C MET A 434 7.45 -13.91 -20.76
N VAL A 435 8.60 -14.09 -20.11
CA VAL A 435 8.78 -15.09 -19.04
C VAL A 435 7.96 -14.71 -17.80
N ALA A 436 7.91 -13.43 -17.43
CA ALA A 436 7.09 -12.95 -16.31
C ALA A 436 5.58 -13.17 -16.57
N TYR A 437 5.10 -12.89 -17.78
CA TYR A 437 3.73 -13.20 -18.20
C TYR A 437 3.44 -14.69 -18.11
N LEU A 438 4.33 -15.53 -18.65
CA LEU A 438 4.18 -16.99 -18.57
C LEU A 438 4.11 -17.47 -17.12
N SER A 439 5.01 -16.99 -16.25
CA SER A 439 5.02 -17.33 -14.83
C SER A 439 3.72 -16.91 -14.14
N ARG A 440 3.22 -15.71 -14.41
CA ARG A 440 1.95 -15.21 -13.86
C ARG A 440 0.77 -16.07 -14.33
N MET A 441 0.70 -16.41 -15.62
CA MET A 441 -0.33 -17.30 -16.14
C MET A 441 -0.29 -18.68 -15.45
N ILE A 442 0.91 -19.23 -15.18
CA ILE A 442 1.05 -20.50 -14.46
C ILE A 442 0.48 -20.41 -13.04
N VAL A 443 0.85 -19.36 -12.30
CA VAL A 443 0.35 -19.13 -10.93
C VAL A 443 -1.15 -18.96 -10.92
N GLU A 444 -1.68 -18.09 -11.77
CA GLU A 444 -3.09 -17.74 -11.75
C GLU A 444 -3.98 -18.90 -12.21
N VAL A 445 -3.54 -19.75 -13.15
CA VAL A 445 -4.26 -20.99 -13.50
C VAL A 445 -4.31 -21.97 -12.33
N ASP A 446 -3.19 -22.14 -11.59
CA ASP A 446 -3.16 -23.04 -10.43
C ASP A 446 -4.07 -22.53 -9.30
N GLU A 447 -4.00 -21.23 -8.98
CA GLU A 447 -4.88 -20.60 -7.98
C GLU A 447 -6.35 -20.65 -8.39
N TYR A 448 -6.63 -20.39 -9.67
CA TYR A 448 -7.96 -20.52 -10.24
C TYR A 448 -8.52 -21.92 -10.04
N ASN A 449 -7.77 -22.95 -10.45
CA ASN A 449 -8.20 -24.35 -10.34
C ASN A 449 -8.40 -24.78 -8.89
N GLN A 450 -7.54 -24.34 -7.97
CA GLN A 450 -7.66 -24.65 -6.54
C GLN A 450 -8.88 -24.01 -5.90
N LYS A 451 -9.30 -22.85 -6.39
CA LYS A 451 -10.43 -22.07 -5.86
C LYS A 451 -11.70 -22.20 -6.71
N ALA A 452 -11.68 -23.01 -7.77
CA ALA A 452 -12.80 -23.16 -8.71
C ALA A 452 -14.09 -23.64 -8.04
N THR A 453 -13.99 -24.39 -6.93
CA THR A 453 -15.16 -24.86 -6.15
C THR A 453 -15.68 -23.82 -5.15
N SER A 454 -14.96 -22.73 -4.90
CA SER A 454 -15.41 -21.64 -4.02
C SER A 454 -16.43 -20.76 -4.74
N ALA A 455 -17.43 -20.23 -4.04
CA ALA A 455 -18.43 -19.36 -4.67
C ALA A 455 -17.89 -17.99 -5.14
N TYR A 456 -16.79 -17.50 -4.56
CA TYR A 456 -16.29 -16.14 -4.81
C TYR A 456 -14.77 -16.00 -4.93
N LEU A 457 -13.97 -16.98 -4.50
CA LEU A 457 -12.51 -16.83 -4.48
C LEU A 457 -11.84 -17.04 -5.85
N TRP A 458 -12.51 -17.68 -6.82
CA TRP A 458 -11.93 -17.87 -8.16
C TRP A 458 -11.98 -16.62 -9.02
N LYS A 459 -12.95 -15.73 -8.79
CA LYS A 459 -13.24 -14.59 -9.67
C LYS A 459 -12.05 -13.66 -9.87
N PRO A 460 -11.32 -13.24 -8.82
CA PRO A 460 -10.13 -12.41 -8.99
C PRO A 460 -9.04 -13.07 -9.86
N HIS A 461 -8.93 -14.40 -9.81
CA HIS A 461 -7.97 -15.16 -10.62
C HIS A 461 -8.44 -15.26 -12.08
N ALA A 462 -9.73 -15.42 -12.34
CA ALA A 462 -10.29 -15.35 -13.69
C ALA A 462 -10.10 -13.96 -14.32
N ASP A 463 -10.35 -12.90 -13.56
CA ASP A 463 -10.15 -11.52 -13.99
C ASP A 463 -8.67 -11.28 -14.34
N ALA A 464 -7.75 -11.78 -13.52
CA ALA A 464 -6.30 -11.71 -13.78
C ALA A 464 -5.89 -12.47 -15.06
N LEU A 465 -6.42 -13.67 -15.27
CA LEU A 465 -6.15 -14.46 -16.48
C LEU A 465 -6.69 -13.77 -17.74
N THR A 466 -7.89 -13.17 -17.65
CA THR A 466 -8.49 -12.39 -18.73
C THR A 466 -7.64 -11.17 -19.08
N TYR A 467 -7.17 -10.45 -18.06
CA TYR A 467 -6.25 -9.34 -18.23
C TYR A 467 -4.95 -9.78 -18.95
N LEU A 468 -4.32 -10.87 -18.49
CA LEU A 468 -3.08 -11.40 -19.07
C LEU A 468 -3.26 -11.83 -20.53
N LEU A 469 -4.43 -12.36 -20.90
CA LEU A 469 -4.76 -12.69 -22.29
C LEU A 469 -4.95 -11.41 -23.14
N SER A 470 -5.71 -10.42 -22.63
CA SER A 470 -5.98 -9.19 -23.39
C SER A 470 -4.72 -8.36 -23.69
N THR A 471 -3.73 -8.42 -22.79
CA THR A 471 -2.46 -7.69 -22.93
C THR A 471 -1.40 -8.47 -23.71
N LEU A 472 -1.65 -9.76 -23.99
CA LEU A 472 -0.71 -10.64 -24.67
C LEU A 472 -0.41 -10.21 -26.11
N GLU A 473 -1.40 -9.64 -26.81
CA GLU A 473 -1.23 -9.15 -28.18
C GLU A 473 -0.17 -8.05 -28.25
N ARG A 474 -0.21 -7.11 -27.29
CA ARG A 474 0.79 -6.04 -27.18
C ARG A 474 2.19 -6.60 -26.96
N VAL A 475 2.36 -7.54 -26.03
CA VAL A 475 3.66 -8.20 -25.77
C VAL A 475 4.16 -8.95 -27.01
N ASN A 476 3.28 -9.62 -27.75
CA ASN A 476 3.63 -10.28 -29.00
C ASN A 476 4.07 -9.28 -30.09
N LEU A 477 3.41 -8.14 -30.21
CA LEU A 477 3.78 -7.10 -31.19
C LEU A 477 5.18 -6.53 -30.90
N GLU A 478 5.47 -6.25 -29.62
CA GLU A 478 6.79 -5.80 -29.18
C GLU A 478 7.87 -6.86 -29.48
N ALA A 479 7.58 -8.13 -29.18
CA ALA A 479 8.49 -9.24 -29.48
C ALA A 479 8.74 -9.43 -30.98
N GLU A 480 7.70 -9.33 -31.83
CA GLU A 480 7.87 -9.37 -33.28
C GLU A 480 8.72 -8.20 -33.79
N GLN A 481 8.54 -7.00 -33.23
CA GLN A 481 9.35 -5.84 -33.61
C GLN A 481 10.83 -6.09 -33.31
N VAL A 482 11.17 -6.55 -32.10
CA VAL A 482 12.56 -6.86 -31.73
C VAL A 482 13.11 -8.03 -32.56
N LYS A 483 12.28 -9.05 -32.84
CA LYS A 483 12.65 -10.19 -33.71
C LYS A 483 13.03 -9.72 -35.11
N ARG A 484 12.26 -8.83 -35.73
CA ARG A 484 12.57 -8.26 -37.06
C ARG A 484 13.89 -7.48 -37.05
N VAL A 485 14.15 -6.70 -36.00
CA VAL A 485 15.44 -5.99 -35.85
C VAL A 485 16.59 -6.98 -35.70
N ALA A 486 16.42 -8.07 -34.96
CA ALA A 486 17.41 -9.14 -34.82
C ALA A 486 17.75 -9.78 -36.18
N GLN A 487 16.72 -10.11 -36.96
CA GLN A 487 16.86 -10.68 -38.31
C GLN A 487 17.57 -9.72 -39.27
N GLY A 488 17.18 -8.44 -39.27
CA GLY A 488 17.82 -7.42 -40.10
C GLY A 488 19.29 -7.17 -39.77
N ARG A 489 19.71 -7.47 -38.53
CA ARG A 489 21.12 -7.41 -38.07
C ARG A 489 21.88 -8.72 -38.27
N GLY A 490 21.26 -9.75 -38.84
CA GLY A 490 21.88 -11.07 -39.00
C GLY A 490 22.03 -11.87 -37.69
N LEU A 491 21.36 -11.47 -36.61
CA LEU A 491 21.42 -12.12 -35.30
C LEU A 491 20.38 -13.26 -35.20
N GLN A 492 20.55 -14.29 -36.03
CA GLN A 492 19.56 -15.38 -36.17
C GLN A 492 19.33 -16.16 -34.87
N ASP A 493 20.36 -16.33 -34.04
CA ASP A 493 20.24 -17.04 -32.75
C ASP A 493 19.30 -16.29 -31.79
N LYS A 494 19.42 -14.96 -31.73
CA LYS A 494 18.56 -14.11 -30.89
C LYS A 494 17.13 -14.07 -31.44
N ALA A 495 16.95 -14.03 -32.76
CA ALA A 495 15.62 -14.13 -33.38
C ALA A 495 14.94 -15.49 -33.08
N THR A 496 15.70 -16.58 -33.15
CA THR A 496 15.23 -17.94 -32.83
C THR A 496 14.85 -18.05 -31.35
N ALA A 497 15.67 -17.50 -30.46
CA ALA A 497 15.38 -17.49 -29.02
C ALA A 497 14.08 -16.73 -28.69
N LEU A 498 13.86 -15.56 -29.29
CA LEU A 498 12.59 -14.82 -29.15
C LEU A 498 11.40 -15.68 -29.61
N GLU A 499 11.52 -16.31 -30.78
CA GLU A 499 10.47 -17.16 -31.32
C GLU A 499 10.14 -18.37 -30.42
N VAL A 500 11.15 -18.99 -29.81
CA VAL A 500 10.95 -20.07 -28.83
C VAL A 500 10.16 -19.57 -27.61
N SER A 501 10.55 -18.43 -27.02
CA SER A 501 9.85 -17.85 -25.86
C SER A 501 8.42 -17.40 -26.22
N MET A 502 8.21 -16.82 -27.40
CA MET A 502 6.89 -16.44 -27.90
C MET A 502 5.98 -17.67 -28.09
N ASN A 503 6.49 -18.74 -28.70
CA ASN A 503 5.72 -19.97 -28.92
C ASN A 503 5.36 -20.65 -27.60
N LYS A 504 6.28 -20.65 -26.63
CA LYS A 504 6.04 -21.15 -25.27
C LYS A 504 4.92 -20.37 -24.58
N LEU A 505 4.95 -19.04 -24.65
CA LEU A 505 3.93 -18.16 -24.08
C LEU A 505 2.57 -18.35 -24.78
N LYS A 506 2.52 -18.40 -26.12
CA LYS A 506 1.29 -18.66 -26.90
C LYS A 506 0.67 -20.01 -26.56
N LYS A 507 1.47 -21.07 -26.46
CA LYS A 507 1.00 -22.41 -26.08
C LYS A 507 0.36 -22.40 -24.69
N TYR A 508 0.95 -21.68 -23.74
CA TYR A 508 0.37 -21.60 -22.40
C TYR A 508 -0.88 -20.71 -22.38
N ALA A 509 -0.91 -19.63 -23.14
CA ALA A 509 -2.11 -18.80 -23.30
C ALA A 509 -3.31 -19.59 -23.84
N GLN A 510 -3.09 -20.54 -24.76
CA GLN A 510 -4.14 -21.47 -25.20
C GLN A 510 -4.68 -22.32 -24.04
N THR A 511 -3.81 -22.76 -23.12
CA THR A 511 -4.22 -23.49 -21.91
C THR A 511 -5.06 -22.60 -21.01
N VAL A 512 -4.67 -21.33 -20.82
CA VAL A 512 -5.46 -20.35 -20.05
C VAL A 512 -6.86 -20.17 -20.67
N SER A 513 -6.95 -19.97 -21.99
CA SER A 513 -8.24 -19.82 -22.68
C SER A 513 -9.13 -21.05 -22.52
N GLN A 514 -8.56 -22.26 -22.61
CA GLN A 514 -9.30 -23.50 -22.39
C GLN A 514 -9.81 -23.62 -20.94
N THR A 515 -8.99 -23.25 -19.95
CA THR A 515 -9.37 -23.25 -18.54
C THR A 515 -10.55 -22.32 -18.27
N LEU A 516 -10.52 -21.10 -18.81
CA LEU A 516 -11.62 -20.14 -18.64
C LEU A 516 -12.90 -20.61 -19.36
N GLN A 517 -12.79 -21.15 -20.57
CA GLN A 517 -13.95 -21.67 -21.32
C GLN A 517 -14.62 -22.87 -20.65
N ALA A 518 -13.84 -23.78 -20.07
CA ALA A 518 -14.37 -24.93 -19.34
C ALA A 518 -15.21 -24.51 -18.12
N ALA A 519 -14.86 -23.37 -17.51
CA ALA A 519 -15.59 -22.85 -16.37
C ALA A 519 -16.93 -22.20 -16.75
N ASP A 520 -16.97 -21.43 -17.84
CA ASP A 520 -18.22 -20.80 -18.31
C ASP A 520 -19.31 -21.84 -18.63
N GLN A 521 -18.90 -23.02 -19.10
CA GLN A 521 -19.81 -24.15 -19.34
C GLN A 521 -20.37 -24.74 -18.03
N HIS A 522 -19.56 -24.80 -16.98
CA HIS A 522 -19.95 -25.31 -15.66
C HIS A 522 -20.94 -24.41 -14.91
N TYR A 523 -20.97 -23.10 -15.22
CA TYR A 523 -21.91 -22.14 -14.60
C TYR A 523 -23.16 -21.86 -15.44
N SER A 524 -23.19 -22.31 -16.69
CA SER A 524 -24.34 -22.17 -17.60
C SER A 524 -25.27 -23.39 -17.62
N SER A 525 -24.93 -24.45 -16.87
CA SER A 525 -25.73 -25.67 -16.67
C SER A 525 -26.11 -25.83 -15.21
#